data_AF-A0A2N4YW85-F1
#
_entry.id   AF-A0A2N4YW85-F1
#
_cell.length_a   1.000
_cell.length_b   1.000
_cell.length_c   1.000
_cell.angle_alpha   90.00
_cell.angle_beta   90.00
_cell.angle_gamma   90.00
#
_symmetry.space_group_name_H-M   'P 1'
#
loop_
_entity.id
_entity.type
_entity.pdbx_description
1 polymer ?
#
loop_
_entity_poly.entity_id
_entity_poly.type
_entity_poly.pdbx_seq_one_letter_code
_entity_poly.pdbx_strand_id
1 'polypeptide(L)' 'GYDVVEMVLADQEGWDRYEAAKWLTMRRWLEANPHDDFAPEVRQQLTTAPLHHVTWTREYLGWGVFVLMAR' A
#
# COMPACT_ATOMS: atom_id res chain seq x y z
N GLY A 1 -3.97 -20.94 24.64
CA GLY A 1 -4.62 -20.06 23.64
C GLY A 1 -4.23 -18.62 23.94
N TYR A 2 -4.59 -17.66 23.09
CA TYR A 2 -4.31 -16.25 23.33
C TYR A 2 -5.62 -15.45 23.39
N ASP A 3 -5.64 -14.41 24.22
CA ASP A 3 -6.70 -13.40 24.26
C ASP A 3 -6.25 -12.16 23.50
N VAL A 4 -7.13 -11.66 22.62
CA VAL A 4 -6.93 -10.36 21.95
C VAL A 4 -7.33 -9.29 22.94
N VAL A 5 -6.39 -8.46 23.36
CA VAL A 5 -6.61 -7.44 24.41
C VAL A 5 -6.70 -6.02 23.87
N GLU A 6 -6.17 -5.75 22.67
CA GLU A 6 -6.23 -4.45 21.99
C GLU A 6 -6.15 -4.67 20.47
N MET A 7 -6.71 -3.74 19.67
CA MET A 7 -6.48 -3.70 18.23
C MET A 7 -6.49 -2.28 17.67
N VAL A 8 -5.67 -2.03 16.65
CA VAL A 8 -5.69 -0.81 15.85
C VAL A 8 -5.84 -1.21 14.39
N LEU A 9 -6.93 -0.78 13.76
CA LEU A 9 -7.27 -1.12 12.38
C LEU A 9 -6.98 0.06 11.47
N ALA A 10 -6.43 -0.22 10.29
CA ALA A 10 -6.35 0.77 9.23
C ALA A 10 -7.74 1.01 8.66
N ASP A 11 -8.07 2.29 8.47
CA ASP A 11 -9.19 2.71 7.65
C ASP A 11 -8.76 2.86 6.19
N GLN A 12 -9.72 3.21 5.34
CA GLN A 12 -9.47 3.43 3.92
C GLN A 12 -8.49 4.58 3.70
N GLU A 13 -8.52 5.62 4.53
CA GLU A 13 -7.58 6.75 4.44
C GLU A 13 -6.14 6.36 4.78
N GLY A 14 -5.96 5.46 5.76
CA GLY A 14 -4.67 4.86 6.10
C GLY A 14 -4.09 4.07 4.93
N TRP A 15 -4.94 3.30 4.24
CA TRP A 15 -4.58 2.62 3.00
C TRP A 15 -4.26 3.60 1.86
N ASP A 16 -5.08 4.64 1.67
CA ASP A 16 -4.88 5.68 0.65
C ASP A 16 -3.52 6.37 0.85
N ARG A 17 -3.17 6.72 2.09
CA ARG A 17 -1.88 7.33 2.43
C ARG A 17 -0.70 6.41 2.11
N TYR A 18 -0.83 5.13 2.42
CA TYR A 18 0.22 4.15 2.18
C TYR A 18 0.45 3.90 0.68
N GLU A 19 -0.61 3.69 -0.11
CA GLU A 19 -0.49 3.42 -1.54
C GLU A 19 -0.11 4.67 -2.34
N ALA A 20 -0.76 5.82 -2.09
CA ALA A 20 -0.51 7.04 -2.85
C ALA A 20 0.92 7.57 -2.68
N ALA A 21 1.53 7.39 -1.50
CA ALA A 21 2.92 7.77 -1.25
C ALA A 21 3.90 7.02 -2.16
N LYS A 22 3.61 5.74 -2.47
CA LYS A 22 4.43 4.94 -3.41
C LYS A 22 4.37 5.52 -4.81
N TRP A 23 3.19 5.93 -5.27
CA TRP A 23 3.00 6.46 -6.62
C TRP A 23 3.80 7.75 -6.85
N LEU A 24 3.77 8.67 -5.88
CA LEU A 24 4.58 9.89 -5.95
C LEU A 24 6.08 9.57 -5.99
N THR A 25 6.51 8.58 -5.19
CA THR A 25 7.90 8.12 -5.17
C THR A 25 8.31 7.53 -6.52
N MET A 26 7.50 6.64 -7.09
CA MET A 26 7.73 6.04 -8.42
C MET A 26 7.81 7.11 -9.51
N ARG A 27 6.92 8.11 -9.50
CA ARG A 27 6.95 9.21 -10.47
C ARG A 27 8.27 9.99 -10.40
N ARG A 28 8.69 10.40 -9.21
CA ARG A 28 9.95 11.15 -9.02
C ARG A 28 11.16 10.30 -9.40
N TRP A 29 11.12 9.02 -9.08
CA TRP A 29 12.19 8.09 -9.45
C TRP A 29 12.30 7.93 -10.97
N LEU A 30 11.18 7.81 -11.69
CA LEU A 30 11.16 7.76 -13.16
C LEU A 30 11.69 9.06 -13.81
N GLU A 31 11.41 10.22 -13.21
CA GLU A 31 11.93 11.51 -13.67
C GLU A 31 13.46 11.58 -13.52
N ALA A 32 14.01 11.02 -12.43
CA ALA A 32 15.45 11.00 -12.18
C ALA A 32 16.20 9.88 -12.92
N ASN A 33 15.52 8.78 -13.27
CA ASN A 33 16.13 7.57 -13.83
C ASN A 33 15.45 7.14 -15.16
N PRO A 34 15.46 7.97 -16.21
CA PRO A 34 14.69 7.71 -17.43
C PRO A 34 15.25 6.56 -18.30
N HIS A 35 16.51 6.17 -18.10
CA HIS A 35 17.20 5.14 -18.88
C HIS A 35 17.60 3.92 -18.04
N ASP A 36 17.11 3.85 -16.80
CA ASP A 36 17.32 2.67 -15.97
C ASP A 36 16.55 1.49 -16.58
N ASP A 37 17.16 0.31 -16.57
CA ASP A 37 16.58 -0.90 -17.15
C ASP A 37 15.24 -1.27 -16.51
N PHE A 38 14.99 -0.84 -15.27
CA PHE A 38 13.76 -1.08 -14.51
C PHE A 38 12.68 0.00 -14.71
N ALA A 39 12.97 1.07 -15.45
CA ALA A 39 12.02 2.14 -15.72
C ALA A 39 10.73 1.68 -16.44
N PRO A 40 10.76 0.72 -17.39
CA PRO A 40 9.54 0.18 -18.00
C PRO A 40 8.58 -0.47 -16.98
N GLU A 41 9.12 -1.26 -16.05
CA GLU A 41 8.36 -1.97 -15.02
C GLU A 41 7.72 -0.99 -14.03
N VAL A 42 8.51 -0.02 -13.56
CA VAL A 42 8.00 1.02 -12.64
C VAL A 42 6.90 1.85 -13.31
N ARG A 43 7.03 2.14 -14.61
CA ARG A 43 5.99 2.84 -15.38
C ARG A 43 4.72 2.01 -15.49
N GLN A 44 4.83 0.72 -15.82
CA GLN A 44 3.69 -0.19 -15.89
C GLN A 44 2.96 -0.28 -14.54
N GLN A 45 3.71 -0.40 -13.45
CA GLN A 45 3.14 -0.43 -12.11
C GLN A 45 2.44 0.88 -11.77
N LEU A 46 3.06 2.04 -12.03
CA LEU A 46 2.46 3.35 -11.78
C LEU A 46 1.18 3.57 -12.60
N THR A 47 1.07 3.00 -13.80
CA THR A 47 -0.14 3.06 -14.63
C THR A 47 -1.30 2.24 -14.07
N THR A 48 -1.02 1.07 -13.48
CA THR A 48 -2.07 0.11 -13.09
C THR A 48 -2.42 0.16 -11.60
N ALA A 49 -1.46 0.50 -10.74
CA ALA A 49 -1.61 0.45 -9.29
C ALA A 49 -2.75 1.33 -8.73
N PRO A 50 -2.97 2.58 -9.21
CA PRO A 50 -4.08 3.39 -8.71
C PRO A 50 -5.45 2.79 -8.97
N LEU A 51 -5.67 2.23 -10.18
CA LEU A 51 -6.93 1.58 -10.52
C LEU A 51 -7.12 0.31 -9.69
N HIS A 52 -6.07 -0.51 -9.56
CA HIS A 52 -6.11 -1.70 -8.74
C HIS A 52 -6.46 -1.37 -7.28
N HIS A 53 -5.88 -0.31 -6.73
CA HIS A 53 -6.16 0.16 -5.36
C HIS A 53 -7.63 0.49 -5.16
N VAL A 54 -8.21 1.36 -6.00
CA VAL A 54 -9.61 1.76 -5.84
C VAL A 54 -10.62 0.68 -6.21
N THR A 55 -10.24 -0.27 -7.07
CA THR A 55 -11.13 -1.36 -7.48
C THR A 55 -11.15 -2.48 -6.44
N TRP A 56 -10.00 -2.78 -5.83
CA TRP A 56 -9.86 -3.97 -5.00
C TRP A 56 -9.36 -3.68 -3.60
N THR A 57 -8.17 -3.09 -3.48
CA THR A 57 -7.46 -2.98 -2.19
C THR A 57 -8.23 -2.13 -1.20
N ARG A 58 -8.73 -0.97 -1.63
CA ARG A 58 -9.38 0.01 -0.76
C ARG A 58 -10.66 -0.50 -0.11
N GLU A 59 -11.42 -1.34 -0.82
CA GLU A 59 -12.71 -1.83 -0.34
C GLU A 59 -12.62 -3.20 0.34
N TYR A 60 -11.75 -4.09 -0.17
CA TYR A 60 -11.81 -5.49 0.22
C TYR A 60 -10.64 -5.95 1.10
N LEU A 61 -9.56 -5.16 1.24
CA LEU A 61 -8.40 -5.55 2.03
C LEU A 61 -8.30 -4.76 3.35
N GLY A 62 -8.59 -5.43 4.47
CA GLY A 62 -8.36 -4.89 5.80
C GLY A 62 -6.93 -5.09 6.29
N TRP A 63 -6.46 -4.19 7.16
CA TRP A 63 -5.20 -4.35 7.88
C TRP A 63 -5.36 -3.89 9.33
N GLY A 64 -4.63 -4.51 10.25
CA GLY A 64 -4.62 -4.07 11.64
C GLY A 64 -3.52 -4.73 12.46
N VAL A 65 -3.18 -4.09 13.57
CA VAL A 65 -2.30 -4.64 14.62
C VAL A 65 -3.17 -5.17 15.74
N PHE A 66 -2.89 -6.40 16.18
CA PHE A 66 -3.61 -7.08 17.25
C PHE A 66 -2.64 -7.41 18.39
N VAL A 67 -2.98 -7.00 19.61
CA VAL A 67 -2.17 -7.26 20.81
C VAL A 67 -2.73 -8.49 21.52
N LEU A 68 -1.85 -9.44 21.84
CA LEU A 68 -2.22 -10.76 22.36
C LEU A 68 -1.60 -11.00 23.75
N MET A 69 -2.38 -11.60 24.66
CA MET A 69 -1.88 -12.15 25.93
C MET A 69 -2.06 -13.67 25.95
N ALA A 70 -1.06 -14.40 26.44
CA ALA A 70 -1.16 -15.84 26.64
C ALA A 70 -2.16 -16.15 27.77
N ARG A 71 -2.98 -17.18 27.58
CA ARG A 71 -3.89 -17.72 28.60
C ARG A 71 -3.16 -18.61 29.59
#